data_AF-A0A7V8AL99-F1
#
_entry.id   AF-A0A7V8AL99-F1
#
_cell.length_a   1.000
_cell.length_b   1.000
_cell.length_c   1.000
_cell.angle_alpha   90.00
_cell.angle_beta   90.00
_cell.angle_gamma   90.00
#
_symmetry.space_group_name_H-M   'P 1'
#
loop_
_entity.id
_entity.type
_entity.pdbx_description
1 polymer ?
#
loop_
_entity_poly.entity_id
_entity_poly.type
_entity_poly.pdbx_seq_one_letter_code
_entity_poly.pdbx_strand_id
1 'polypeptide(L)'
;VGSKVGGIAEVVVDGVTGILVDPRLSATAPYDPTDANGFAAGLADGINRIVFDPGLRVAMAAAGRKRVEDNYSWHSIAEQTLALYRSLPRLQ
;
A
#
# COMPACT_ATOMS: atom_id res chain seq x y z
N VAL A 1 -3.77 -7.33 -1.75
CA VAL A 1 -5.00 -6.59 -2.08
C VAL A 1 -5.33 -5.72 -0.89
N GLY A 2 -5.70 -4.46 -1.09
CA GLY A 2 -5.99 -3.53 0.01
C GLY A 2 -6.98 -2.46 -0.40
N SER A 3 -7.50 -1.74 0.58
CA SER A 3 -8.30 -0.55 0.35
C SER A 3 -7.44 0.57 -0.22
N LYS A 4 -7.98 1.35 -1.16
CA LYS A 4 -7.33 2.55 -1.69
C LYS A 4 -7.51 3.74 -0.75
N VAL A 5 -7.06 3.60 0.50
CA VAL A 5 -7.25 4.59 1.57
C VAL A 5 -5.96 4.76 2.36
N GLY A 6 -5.60 6.02 2.64
CA GLY A 6 -4.50 6.38 3.54
C GLY A 6 -3.19 5.65 3.22
N GLY A 7 -2.50 5.21 4.27
CA GLY A 7 -1.19 4.57 4.15
C GLY A 7 -1.18 3.31 3.27
N ILE A 8 -2.29 2.60 3.10
CA ILE A 8 -2.34 1.44 2.20
C ILE A 8 -2.11 1.88 0.74
N ALA A 9 -2.67 3.02 0.34
CA ALA A 9 -2.49 3.58 -1.01
C ALA A 9 -1.06 4.13 -1.24
N GLU A 10 -0.35 4.49 -0.18
CA GLU A 10 1.06 4.90 -0.25
C GLU A 10 2.02 3.70 -0.37
N VAL A 11 1.68 2.61 0.33
CA VAL A 11 2.53 1.40 0.37
C VAL A 11 2.37 0.56 -0.89
N VAL A 12 1.14 0.40 -1.40
CA VAL A 12 0.85 -0.45 -2.56
C VAL A 12 0.92 0.35 -3.86
N VAL A 13 1.71 -0.14 -4.82
CA VAL A 13 1.66 0.35 -6.21
C VAL A 13 0.69 -0.54 -6.95
N ASP A 14 -0.47 0.02 -7.30
CA ASP A 14 -1.57 -0.72 -7.93
C ASP A 14 -1.14 -1.38 -9.24
N GLY A 15 -1.50 -2.66 -9.40
CA GLY A 15 -1.09 -3.51 -10.51
C GLY A 15 0.36 -4.00 -10.48
N VAL A 16 1.21 -3.47 -9.60
CA VAL A 16 2.65 -3.80 -9.55
C VAL A 16 3.00 -4.60 -8.30
N THR A 17 2.73 -4.07 -7.12
CA THR A 17 3.02 -4.75 -5.83
C THR A 17 1.77 -5.33 -5.19
N GLY A 18 0.59 -5.03 -5.74
CA GLY A 18 -0.69 -5.52 -5.29
C GLY A 18 -1.84 -4.90 -6.10
N ILE A 19 -3.07 -5.08 -5.62
CA ILE A 19 -4.28 -4.49 -6.19
C ILE A 19 -4.93 -3.62 -5.13
N LEU A 20 -5.32 -2.40 -5.50
CA LEU A 20 -6.07 -1.46 -4.68
C LEU A 20 -7.53 -1.41 -5.10
N VAL A 21 -8.43 -1.43 -4.12
CA VAL A 21 -9.88 -1.35 -4.32
C VAL A 21 -10.39 -0.09 -3.65
N ASP A 22 -11.07 0.77 -4.41
CA ASP A 22 -11.66 2.01 -3.89
C ASP A 22 -12.96 1.70 -3.12
N PRO A 23 -13.00 1.95 -1.80
CA PRO A 23 -14.21 1.74 -1.02
C PRO A 23 -15.31 2.79 -1.28
N ARG A 24 -15.01 3.89 -1.98
CA ARG A 24 -15.93 5.03 -2.18
C ARG A 24 -16.52 5.46 -0.84
N LEU A 25 -15.67 5.95 0.07
CA LEU A 25 -16.10 6.34 1.41
C LEU A 25 -17.11 7.49 1.34
N SER A 26 -18.07 7.50 2.27
CA SER A 26 -19.01 8.61 2.44
C SER A 26 -18.28 9.91 2.79
N ALA A 27 -18.89 11.06 2.55
CA ALA A 27 -18.25 12.36 2.80
C ALA A 27 -18.18 12.74 4.30
N THR A 28 -18.85 12.00 5.17
CA THR A 28 -19.01 12.32 6.59
C THR A 28 -18.59 11.15 7.45
N ALA A 29 -17.97 11.44 8.60
CA ALA A 29 -17.61 10.43 9.58
C ALA A 29 -18.81 9.50 9.93
N PRO A 30 -18.60 8.17 10.06
CA PRO A 30 -17.30 7.51 10.19
C PRO A 30 -16.61 7.16 8.85
N TYR A 31 -17.07 7.72 7.71
CA TYR A 31 -16.51 7.47 6.37
C TYR A 31 -16.69 6.02 5.92
N ASP A 32 -17.87 5.43 6.12
CA ASP A 32 -18.16 4.08 5.64
C ASP A 32 -18.17 4.00 4.09
N PRO A 33 -17.85 2.84 3.49
CA PRO A 33 -18.08 2.61 2.07
C PRO A 33 -19.54 2.90 1.72
N THR A 34 -19.79 3.72 0.69
CA THR A 34 -21.17 3.99 0.23
C THR A 34 -21.88 2.75 -0.31
N ASP A 35 -21.11 1.71 -0.63
CA ASP A 35 -21.57 0.40 -1.09
C ASP A 35 -20.63 -0.68 -0.53
N ALA A 36 -20.94 -1.16 0.67
CA ALA A 36 -20.14 -2.13 1.39
C ALA A 36 -20.06 -3.49 0.66
N ASN A 37 -21.15 -3.92 0.03
CA ASN A 37 -21.19 -5.18 -0.72
C ASN A 37 -20.32 -5.09 -1.98
N GLY A 38 -20.40 -3.98 -2.73
CA GLY A 38 -19.54 -3.74 -3.88
C GLY A 38 -18.06 -3.64 -3.50
N PHE A 39 -17.75 -3.00 -2.37
CA PHE A 39 -16.37 -2.96 -1.86
C PHE A 39 -15.84 -4.36 -1.49
N ALA A 40 -16.64 -5.16 -0.76
CA ALA A 40 -16.28 -6.53 -0.41
C ALA A 40 -16.11 -7.42 -1.66
N ALA A 41 -16.99 -7.28 -2.65
CA ALA A 41 -16.87 -7.98 -3.94
C ALA A 41 -15.58 -7.58 -4.67
N GLY A 42 -15.25 -6.29 -4.74
CA GLY A 42 -14.02 -5.81 -5.36
C GLY A 42 -12.75 -6.35 -4.69
N LEU A 43 -12.74 -6.49 -3.35
CA LEU A 43 -11.65 -7.14 -2.63
C LEU A 43 -11.54 -8.63 -3.01
N ALA A 44 -12.66 -9.35 -3.06
CA ALA A 44 -12.70 -10.75 -3.47
C ALA A 44 -12.18 -10.93 -4.90
N ASP A 45 -12.60 -10.08 -5.83
CA ASP A 45 -12.14 -10.09 -7.22
C ASP A 45 -10.64 -9.85 -7.33
N GLY A 46 -10.11 -8.88 -6.58
CA GLY A 46 -8.67 -8.63 -6.50
C GLY A 46 -7.89 -9.84 -5.96
N ILE A 47 -8.41 -10.52 -4.93
CA ILE A 47 -7.78 -11.72 -4.37
C ILE A 47 -7.81 -12.84 -5.40
N ASN A 48 -8.96 -13.11 -5.99
CA ASN A 48 -9.16 -14.14 -6.99
C ASN A 48 -8.23 -13.93 -8.20
N ARG A 49 -8.09 -12.69 -8.68
CA ARG A 49 -7.18 -12.35 -9.77
C ARG A 49 -5.73 -12.78 -9.47
N ILE A 50 -5.25 -12.58 -8.25
CA ILE A 50 -3.88 -12.97 -7.86
C ILE A 50 -3.78 -14.48 -7.59
N VAL A 51 -4.80 -15.09 -6.98
CA VAL A 51 -4.79 -16.52 -6.63
C VAL A 51 -4.87 -17.39 -7.89
N PHE A 52 -5.65 -17.00 -8.89
CA PHE A 52 -5.84 -17.78 -10.11
C PHE A 52 -4.82 -17.48 -11.22
N ASP A 53 -3.96 -16.46 -11.05
CA ASP A 53 -2.84 -16.17 -11.95
C ASP A 53 -1.49 -16.38 -11.24
N PRO A 54 -0.83 -17.54 -11.44
CA PRO A 54 0.48 -17.81 -10.83
C PRO A 54 1.57 -16.83 -11.26
N GLY A 55 1.54 -16.34 -12.50
CA GLY A 55 2.53 -15.42 -13.04
C GLY A 55 2.43 -14.05 -12.36
N LEU A 56 1.21 -13.52 -12.30
CA LEU A 56 0.90 -12.28 -11.57
C LEU A 56 1.29 -12.39 -10.10
N ARG A 57 0.96 -13.52 -9.45
CA ARG A 57 1.28 -13.75 -8.04
C ARG A 57 2.78 -13.70 -7.77
N VAL A 58 3.59 -14.38 -8.58
CA VAL A 58 5.06 -14.38 -8.42
C VAL A 58 5.63 -12.98 -8.67
N ALA A 59 5.18 -12.30 -9.73
CA ALA A 59 5.64 -10.96 -10.06
C ALA A 59 5.33 -9.95 -8.94
N MET A 60 4.07 -9.93 -8.46
CA MET A 60 3.66 -9.03 -7.38
C MET A 60 4.38 -9.33 -6.06
N ALA A 61 4.61 -10.61 -5.73
CA ALA A 61 5.34 -10.99 -4.52
C ALA A 61 6.79 -10.49 -4.54
N ALA A 62 7.49 -10.67 -5.67
CA ALA A 62 8.86 -10.19 -5.83
C ALA A 62 8.94 -8.66 -5.78
N ALA A 63 8.06 -7.97 -6.51
CA ALA A 63 8.01 -6.50 -6.54
C ALA A 63 7.67 -5.92 -5.15
N GLY A 64 6.70 -6.52 -4.45
CA GLY A 64 6.31 -6.11 -3.10
C GLY A 64 7.45 -6.27 -2.09
N ARG A 65 8.14 -7.41 -2.10
CA ARG A 65 9.32 -7.64 -1.24
C ARG A 65 10.40 -6.60 -1.46
N LYS A 66 10.80 -6.39 -2.72
CA LYS A 66 11.82 -5.41 -3.07
C LYS A 66 11.45 -4.02 -2.57
N ARG A 67 10.21 -3.58 -2.77
CA ARG A 67 9.75 -2.25 -2.32
C ARG A 67 9.84 -2.09 -0.80
N VAL A 68 9.49 -3.12 -0.03
CA VAL A 68 9.60 -3.10 1.44
C VAL A 68 11.05 -2.97 1.87
N GLU A 69 11.94 -3.78 1.30
CA GLU A 69 13.37 -3.75 1.63
C GLU A 69 14.00 -2.38 1.32
N ASP A 70 13.68 -1.82 0.15
CA ASP A 70 14.21 -0.54 -0.32
C ASP A 70 13.68 0.66 0.51
N ASN A 71 12.37 0.70 0.83
CA ASN A 71 11.72 1.93 1.32
C ASN A 71 11.17 1.86 2.74
N TYR A 72 10.87 0.67 3.26
CA TYR A 72 10.12 0.48 4.50
C TYR A 72 10.84 -0.40 5.53
N SER A 73 12.13 -0.69 5.33
CA SER A 73 12.94 -1.41 6.30
C SER A 73 13.41 -0.49 7.43
N TRP A 74 13.49 -1.03 8.66
CA TRP A 74 14.00 -0.27 9.81
C TRP A 74 15.41 0.29 9.57
N HIS A 75 16.24 -0.45 8.83
CA HIS A 75 17.56 -0.01 8.43
C HIS A 75 17.49 1.25 7.54
N SER A 76 16.73 1.20 6.44
CA SER A 76 16.53 2.35 5.53
C SER A 76 15.93 3.55 6.26
N ILE A 77 14.92 3.33 7.12
CA ILE A 77 14.29 4.39 7.90
C ILE A 77 15.28 5.05 8.87
N ALA A 78 16.11 4.26 9.57
CA ALA A 78 17.11 4.79 10.50
C ALA A 78 18.17 5.63 9.77
N GLU A 79 18.65 5.17 8.61
CA GLU A 79 19.61 5.91 7.78
C GLU A 79 19.03 7.23 7.28
N GLN A 80 17.80 7.22 6.74
CA GLN A 80 17.11 8.43 6.29
C GLN A 80 16.89 9.42 7.43
N THR A 81 16.47 8.91 8.60
CA THR A 81 16.25 9.73 9.79
C THR A 81 17.55 10.38 10.26
N LEU A 82 18.64 9.62 10.33
CA LEU A 82 19.96 10.15 10.72
C LEU A 82 20.49 11.18 9.71
N ALA A 83 20.32 10.92 8.41
CA ALA A 83 20.71 11.84 7.35
C ALA A 83 19.95 13.17 7.46
N LEU A 84 18.64 13.11 7.73
CA LEU A 84 17.82 14.28 8.00
C LEU A 84 18.38 15.08 9.18
N TYR A 85 18.59 14.43 10.33
CA TYR A 85 19.15 15.12 11.51
C TYR A 85 20.51 15.77 11.24
N ARG A 86 21.38 15.12 10.45
CA ARG A 86 22.68 15.68 10.04
C ARG A 86 22.56 16.89 9.11
N SER A 87 21.49 16.97 8.33
CA SER A 87 21.26 18.07 7.38
C SER A 87 20.74 19.35 8.05
N LEU A 88 20.17 19.23 9.26
CA LEU A 88 19.61 20.37 9.96
C LEU A 88 20.72 21.28 10.51
N PRO A 89 20.61 22.61 10.32
CA PRO A 89 21.55 23.55 10.93
C PRO A 89 21.44 23.49 12.45
N ARG A 90 22.57 23.63 13.14
CA ARG A 90 22.55 23.76 14.59
C ARG A 90 21.93 25.11 14.94
N LEU A 91 20.97 25.11 15.86
CA LEU A 91 20.44 26.33 16.45
C LEU A 91 21.62 27.12 17.06
N GLN A 92 21.83 28.35 16.57
CA GLN A 92 22.75 29.33 17.15
C GLN A 92 22.01 30.20 18.18
#